data_AF-A0A6I9YAY3-F1
#
_entry.id   AF-A0A6I9YAY3-F1
#
_cell.length_a   1.000
_cell.length_b   1.000
_cell.length_c   1.000
_cell.angle_alpha   90.00
_cell.angle_beta   90.00
_cell.angle_gamma   90.00
#
_symmetry.space_group_name_H-M   'P 1'
#
loop_
_entity.id
_entity.type
_entity.pdbx_description
1 polymer ?
#
loop_
_entity_poly.entity_id
_entity_poly.type
_entity_poly.pdbx_seq_one_letter_code
_entity_poly.pdbx_strand_id
1 'polypeptide(L)'
;MEALQDRPVLYKYTLDEFGTARRSTVVRGFIDALTRGGPGGTPRPIEMHSHDPLRYVGDMLAWLHQATASEKEHLEALLKHITTEGVEENMQEIVGHITEGVCRPLKVRIEQVIIAEPGAVLLYKISNLLKFYHHTISLDALRGGEVSGISGWRRRQ
;
A
#
# COMPACT_ATOMS: atom_id res chain seq x y z
N MET A 1 -6.92 18.25 14.21
CA MET A 1 -8.16 17.45 14.18
C MET A 1 -8.94 17.55 15.49
N GLU A 2 -8.28 17.62 16.64
CA GLU A 2 -8.92 17.74 17.97
C GLU A 2 -10.03 18.82 18.05
N ALA A 3 -9.78 20.05 17.56
CA ALA A 3 -10.79 21.12 17.57
C ALA A 3 -12.03 20.86 16.69
N LEU A 4 -12.00 19.83 15.82
CA LEU A 4 -13.12 19.45 14.96
C LEU A 4 -13.94 18.30 15.55
N GLN A 5 -13.47 17.62 16.61
CA GLN A 5 -14.11 16.41 17.13
C GLN A 5 -15.56 16.64 17.60
N ASP A 6 -15.86 17.83 18.12
CA ASP A 6 -17.22 18.24 18.54
C ASP A 6 -18.13 18.66 17.36
N ARG A 7 -17.61 18.63 16.13
CA ARG A 7 -18.31 19.02 14.89
C ARG A 7 -18.24 17.87 13.88
N PRO A 8 -19.04 16.80 14.06
CA PRO A 8 -18.88 15.54 13.33
C PRO A 8 -18.94 15.69 11.80
N VAL A 9 -19.77 16.61 11.29
CA VAL A 9 -19.88 16.88 9.85
C VAL A 9 -18.58 17.46 9.28
N LEU A 10 -18.00 18.45 9.96
CA LEU A 10 -16.75 19.09 9.52
C LEU A 10 -15.55 18.16 9.71
N TYR A 11 -15.55 17.39 10.80
CA TYR A 11 -14.56 16.35 11.04
C TYR A 11 -14.51 15.35 9.90
N LYS A 12 -15.67 14.74 9.55
CA LYS A 12 -15.76 13.76 8.48
C LYS A 12 -15.35 14.36 7.13
N TYR A 13 -15.89 15.53 6.79
CA TYR A 13 -15.53 16.21 5.54
C TYR A 13 -14.01 16.46 5.41
N THR A 14 -13.38 16.96 6.48
CA THR A 14 -11.93 17.23 6.48
C THR A 14 -11.12 15.94 6.33
N LEU A 15 -11.58 14.86 6.96
CA LEU A 15 -10.92 13.56 6.88
C LEU A 15 -11.05 12.94 5.48
N ASP A 16 -12.20 13.08 4.83
CA ASP A 16 -12.43 12.62 3.45
C ASP A 16 -11.55 13.39 2.44
N GLU A 17 -11.45 14.72 2.60
CA GLU A 17 -10.57 15.56 1.78
C GLU A 17 -9.09 15.19 1.99
N PHE A 18 -8.67 14.92 3.23
CA PHE A 18 -7.33 14.40 3.52
C PHE A 18 -7.09 13.08 2.79
N GLY A 19 -8.02 12.12 2.89
CA GLY A 19 -7.92 10.84 2.20
C GLY A 19 -7.79 11.00 0.69
N THR A 20 -8.55 11.92 0.09
CA THR A 20 -8.49 12.23 -1.36
C THR A 20 -7.13 12.81 -1.78
N ALA A 21 -6.59 13.75 -1.00
CA ALA A 21 -5.27 14.33 -1.24
C ALA A 21 -4.14 13.30 -1.10
N ARG A 22 -4.22 12.43 -0.09
CA ARG A 22 -3.27 11.33 0.12
C ARG A 22 -3.35 10.29 -0.99
N ARG A 23 -4.55 9.86 -1.39
CA ARG A 23 -4.76 8.96 -2.54
C ARG A 23 -4.01 9.44 -3.78
N SER A 24 -4.17 10.72 -4.13
CA SER A 24 -3.48 11.33 -5.29
C SER A 24 -1.96 11.31 -5.15
N THR A 25 -1.44 11.39 -3.93
CA THR A 25 -0.01 11.35 -3.63
C THR A 25 0.53 9.92 -3.68
N VAL A 26 -0.16 8.96 -3.08
CA VAL A 26 0.21 7.53 -3.11
C VAL A 26 0.18 6.99 -4.53
N VAL A 27 -0.85 7.32 -5.33
CA VAL A 27 -0.91 6.90 -6.74
C VAL A 27 0.30 7.43 -7.51
N ARG A 28 0.63 8.72 -7.37
CA ARG A 28 1.83 9.29 -8.01
C ARG A 28 3.11 8.61 -7.53
N GLY A 29 3.23 8.38 -6.23
CA GLY A 29 4.37 7.66 -5.65
C GLY A 29 4.53 6.24 -6.22
N PHE A 30 3.43 5.52 -6.45
CA PHE A 30 3.48 4.21 -7.08
C PHE A 30 3.99 4.29 -8.52
N ILE A 31 3.49 5.25 -9.31
CA ILE A 31 3.95 5.46 -10.69
C ILE A 31 5.43 5.88 -10.74
N ASP A 32 5.86 6.75 -9.85
CA ASP A 32 7.27 7.13 -9.73
C ASP A 32 8.12 5.91 -9.34
N ALA A 33 7.69 5.07 -8.40
CA ALA A 33 8.40 3.84 -8.06
C ALA A 33 8.49 2.85 -9.23
N LEU A 34 7.44 2.75 -10.05
CA LEU A 34 7.43 1.93 -11.25
C LEU A 34 8.43 2.43 -12.31
N THR A 35 8.41 3.73 -12.60
CA THR A 35 9.02 4.31 -13.82
C THR A 35 10.33 5.06 -13.58
N ARG A 36 10.50 5.66 -12.40
CA ARG A 36 11.65 6.50 -12.02
C ARG A 36 12.51 5.91 -10.91
N GLY A 37 11.91 5.10 -10.04
CA GLY A 37 12.57 4.59 -8.84
C GLY A 37 12.59 5.61 -7.70
N GLY A 38 13.38 5.34 -6.67
CA GLY A 38 13.49 6.21 -5.50
C GLY A 38 14.35 7.46 -5.72
N PRO A 39 14.49 8.32 -4.69
CA PRO A 39 15.31 9.52 -4.75
C PRO A 39 16.73 9.22 -5.25
N GLY A 40 17.19 9.97 -6.26
CA GLY A 40 18.49 9.74 -6.89
C GLY A 40 18.57 8.49 -7.79
N GLY A 41 17.43 7.88 -8.14
CA GLY A 41 17.37 6.67 -8.96
C GLY A 41 17.58 5.37 -8.19
N THR A 42 17.54 5.43 -6.85
CA THR A 42 17.71 4.30 -5.94
C THR A 42 16.56 4.19 -4.94
N PRO A 43 15.88 3.03 -4.83
CA PRO A 43 16.04 1.84 -5.68
C PRO A 43 15.68 2.15 -7.15
N ARG A 44 16.20 1.33 -8.08
CA ARG A 44 15.91 1.48 -9.51
C ARG A 44 14.41 1.34 -9.79
N PRO A 45 13.90 1.91 -10.91
CA PRO A 45 12.52 1.72 -11.32
C PRO A 45 12.12 0.24 -11.33
N ILE A 46 10.96 -0.09 -10.75
CA ILE A 46 10.49 -1.48 -10.66
C ILE A 46 10.29 -2.09 -12.05
N GLU A 47 9.93 -1.29 -13.06
CA GLU A 47 9.79 -1.74 -14.45
C GLU A 47 11.06 -2.36 -15.05
N MET A 48 12.24 -1.98 -14.56
CA MET A 48 13.51 -2.59 -14.99
C MET A 48 13.58 -4.08 -14.67
N HIS A 49 12.79 -4.56 -13.70
CA HIS A 49 12.73 -5.96 -13.28
C HIS A 49 11.64 -6.76 -14.01
N SER A 50 10.94 -6.19 -14.99
CA SER A 50 9.83 -6.86 -15.71
C SER A 50 10.20 -8.19 -16.38
N HIS A 51 11.47 -8.42 -16.69
CA HIS A 51 12.01 -9.68 -17.22
C HIS A 51 12.07 -10.81 -16.18
N ASP A 52 11.97 -10.49 -14.90
CA ASP A 52 11.84 -11.42 -13.78
C ASP A 52 10.46 -11.24 -13.13
N PRO A 53 9.44 -12.00 -13.57
CA PRO A 53 8.06 -11.82 -13.12
C PRO A 53 7.85 -11.92 -11.62
N LEU A 54 8.58 -12.81 -10.94
CA LEU A 54 8.39 -13.02 -9.50
C LEU A 54 8.92 -11.82 -8.71
N ARG A 55 10.10 -11.31 -9.11
CA ARG A 55 10.67 -10.10 -8.54
C ARG A 55 9.84 -8.87 -8.88
N TYR A 56 9.40 -8.72 -10.12
CA TYR A 56 8.58 -7.59 -10.56
C TYR A 56 7.29 -7.48 -9.75
N VAL A 57 6.54 -8.59 -9.62
CA VAL A 57 5.32 -8.63 -8.81
C VAL A 57 5.64 -8.43 -7.32
N GLY A 58 6.72 -9.05 -6.83
CA GLY A 58 7.16 -8.90 -5.43
C GLY A 58 7.49 -7.45 -5.06
N ASP A 59 8.25 -6.75 -5.89
CA ASP A 59 8.62 -5.35 -5.68
C ASP A 59 7.39 -4.43 -5.67
N MET A 60 6.42 -4.67 -6.56
CA MET A 60 5.16 -3.91 -6.57
C MET A 60 4.34 -4.13 -5.29
N LEU A 61 4.24 -5.37 -4.82
CA LEU A 61 3.50 -5.70 -3.60
C LEU A 61 4.22 -5.21 -2.33
N ALA A 62 5.54 -5.29 -2.29
CA ALA A 62 6.36 -4.74 -1.22
C ALA A 62 6.19 -3.21 -1.11
N TRP A 63 6.18 -2.51 -2.24
CA TRP A 63 5.91 -1.07 -2.26
C TRP A 63 4.52 -0.76 -1.72
N LEU A 64 3.48 -1.47 -2.18
CA LEU A 64 2.12 -1.27 -1.69
C LEU A 64 2.01 -1.50 -0.19
N HIS A 65 2.62 -2.59 0.30
CA HIS A 65 2.65 -2.91 1.73
C HIS A 65 3.29 -1.79 2.55
N GLN A 66 4.46 -1.30 2.13
CA GLN A 66 5.14 -0.19 2.79
C GLN A 66 4.32 1.11 2.74
N ALA A 67 3.68 1.40 1.60
CA ALA A 67 2.81 2.57 1.46
C ALA A 67 1.61 2.48 2.43
N THR A 68 0.94 1.34 2.52
CA THR A 68 -0.17 1.12 3.46
C THR A 68 0.27 1.35 4.91
N ALA A 69 1.43 0.79 5.31
CA ALA A 69 1.96 1.00 6.66
C ALA A 69 2.24 2.49 6.93
N SER A 70 2.85 3.18 5.97
CA SER A 70 3.15 4.61 6.10
C SER A 70 1.88 5.46 6.20
N GLU A 71 0.83 5.20 5.41
CA GLU A 71 -0.43 5.96 5.51
C GLU A 71 -1.12 5.74 6.85
N LYS A 72 -1.06 4.52 7.39
CA LYS A 72 -1.57 4.20 8.72
C LYS A 72 -0.82 5.01 9.79
N GLU A 73 0.50 5.01 9.78
CA GLU A 73 1.31 5.80 10.71
C GLU A 73 1.01 7.31 10.63
N HIS A 74 0.78 7.84 9.41
CA HIS A 74 0.38 9.24 9.24
C HIS A 74 -1.00 9.53 9.84
N LEU A 75 -1.97 8.63 9.69
CA LEU A 75 -3.29 8.77 10.29
C LEU A 75 -3.25 8.64 11.81
N GLU A 76 -2.49 7.68 12.34
CA GLU A 76 -2.26 7.53 13.79
C GLU A 76 -1.70 8.82 14.39
N ALA A 77 -0.72 9.44 13.72
CA ALA A 77 -0.15 10.71 14.14
C ALA A 77 -1.17 11.88 14.05
N LEU A 78 -1.96 11.94 12.97
CA LEU A 78 -2.95 13.00 12.74
C LEU A 78 -4.12 12.95 13.74
N LEU A 79 -4.54 11.74 14.11
CA LEU A 79 -5.72 11.45 14.92
C LEU A 79 -5.40 11.17 16.40
N LYS A 80 -4.12 11.21 16.78
CA LYS A 80 -3.59 10.91 18.12
C LYS A 80 -4.36 11.53 19.30
N HIS A 81 -4.93 12.72 19.12
CA HIS A 81 -5.59 13.51 20.17
C HIS A 81 -7.12 13.47 20.11
N ILE A 82 -7.70 12.63 19.24
CA ILE A 82 -9.16 12.48 19.14
C ILE A 82 -9.62 11.44 20.16
N THR A 83 -10.63 11.79 20.94
CA THR A 83 -11.20 10.92 21.98
C THR A 83 -12.53 10.27 21.58
N THR A 84 -13.03 10.60 20.39
CA THR A 84 -14.29 10.07 19.85
C THR A 84 -14.20 8.56 19.58
N GLU A 85 -15.29 7.84 19.82
CA GLU A 85 -15.40 6.43 19.42
C GLU A 85 -15.38 6.29 17.89
N GLY A 86 -14.86 5.16 17.39
CA GLY A 86 -14.81 4.87 15.95
C GLY A 86 -13.62 5.46 15.18
N VAL A 87 -12.60 6.01 15.86
CA VAL A 87 -11.37 6.50 15.20
C VAL A 87 -10.68 5.39 14.41
N GLU A 88 -10.59 4.17 14.95
CA GLU A 88 -9.97 3.04 14.26
C GLU A 88 -10.72 2.65 12.98
N GLU A 89 -12.06 2.66 13.01
CA GLU A 89 -12.90 2.38 11.84
C GLU A 89 -12.71 3.44 10.75
N ASN A 90 -12.69 4.72 11.15
CA ASN A 90 -12.41 5.83 10.24
C ASN A 90 -11.00 5.69 9.63
N MET A 91 -10.00 5.30 10.42
CA MET A 91 -8.65 5.08 9.89
C MET A 91 -8.62 3.96 8.86
N GLN A 92 -9.27 2.83 9.15
CA GLN A 92 -9.36 1.70 8.21
C GLN A 92 -10.06 2.10 6.92
N GLU A 93 -11.15 2.86 7.00
CA GLU A 93 -11.89 3.38 5.83
C GLU A 93 -10.98 4.28 4.98
N ILE A 94 -10.26 5.22 5.61
CA ILE A 94 -9.41 6.17 4.89
C ILE A 94 -8.18 5.48 4.29
N VAL A 95 -7.52 4.55 5.00
CA VAL A 95 -6.43 3.75 4.43
C VAL A 95 -6.93 2.93 3.23
N GLY A 96 -8.12 2.32 3.35
CA GLY A 96 -8.76 1.62 2.25
C GLY A 96 -8.98 2.53 1.04
N HIS A 97 -9.53 3.72 1.26
CA HIS A 97 -9.77 4.71 0.20
C HIS A 97 -8.46 5.18 -0.47
N ILE A 98 -7.40 5.42 0.31
CA ILE A 98 -6.09 5.83 -0.22
C ILE A 98 -5.48 4.72 -1.08
N THR A 99 -5.47 3.49 -0.58
CA THR A 99 -4.84 2.34 -1.25
C THR A 99 -5.61 1.86 -2.48
N GLU A 100 -6.92 2.09 -2.53
CA GLU A 100 -7.77 1.78 -3.69
C GLU A 100 -7.23 2.43 -4.99
N GLY A 101 -6.63 3.62 -4.89
CA GLY A 101 -6.01 4.30 -6.03
C GLY A 101 -4.94 3.47 -6.76
N VAL A 102 -4.25 2.57 -6.05
CA VAL A 102 -3.15 1.75 -6.57
C VAL A 102 -3.65 0.42 -7.16
N CYS A 103 -4.85 -0.02 -6.82
CA CYS A 103 -5.40 -1.30 -7.26
C CYS A 103 -5.45 -1.45 -8.78
N ARG A 104 -5.87 -0.40 -9.50
CA ARG A 104 -5.97 -0.43 -10.97
C ARG A 104 -4.61 -0.58 -11.66
N PRO A 105 -3.59 0.27 -11.42
CA PRO A 105 -2.28 0.11 -12.06
C PRO A 105 -1.59 -1.20 -11.64
N LEU A 106 -1.73 -1.63 -10.39
CA LEU A 106 -1.20 -2.92 -9.92
C LEU A 106 -1.83 -4.09 -10.71
N LYS A 107 -3.16 -4.12 -10.81
CA LYS A 107 -3.91 -5.15 -11.54
C LYS A 107 -3.43 -5.25 -12.98
N VAL A 108 -3.35 -4.13 -13.70
CA VAL A 108 -2.93 -4.10 -15.11
C VAL A 108 -1.55 -4.73 -15.29
N ARG A 109 -0.58 -4.42 -14.42
CA ARG A 109 0.79 -4.98 -14.53
C ARG A 109 0.86 -6.46 -14.19
N ILE A 110 0.10 -6.92 -13.20
CA ILE A 110 0.03 -8.36 -12.90
C ILE A 110 -0.66 -9.12 -14.03
N GLU A 111 -1.74 -8.57 -14.61
CA GLU A 111 -2.41 -9.18 -15.77
C GLU A 111 -1.46 -9.28 -16.97
N GLN A 112 -0.67 -8.24 -17.25
CA GLN A 112 0.36 -8.30 -18.31
C GLN A 112 1.37 -9.43 -18.08
N VAL A 113 1.80 -9.64 -16.84
CA VAL A 113 2.68 -10.77 -16.48
C VAL A 113 2.01 -12.11 -16.77
N ILE A 114 0.72 -12.26 -16.46
CA ILE A 114 -0.04 -13.49 -16.69
C ILE A 114 -0.27 -13.73 -18.19
N ILE A 115 -0.56 -12.67 -18.95
CA ILE A 115 -0.81 -12.74 -20.40
C ILE A 115 0.46 -13.07 -21.18
N ALA A 116 1.65 -12.79 -20.64
CA ALA A 116 2.93 -13.17 -21.24
C ALA A 116 3.22 -14.70 -21.24
N GLU A 117 2.20 -15.52 -21.01
CA GLU A 117 2.22 -16.98 -20.96
C GLU A 117 3.36 -17.58 -20.11
N PRO A 118 3.51 -17.16 -18.84
CA PRO A 118 4.46 -17.79 -17.93
C PRO A 118 4.05 -19.25 -17.67
N GLY A 119 5.04 -20.14 -17.61
CA GLY A 119 4.79 -21.56 -17.30
C GLY A 119 4.06 -21.77 -15.97
N ALA A 120 3.32 -22.88 -15.85
CA ALA A 120 2.42 -23.16 -14.71
C ALA A 120 3.09 -23.05 -13.32
N VAL A 121 4.37 -23.45 -13.22
CA VAL A 121 5.15 -23.35 -11.97
C VAL A 121 5.31 -21.89 -11.53
N LEU A 122 5.54 -20.97 -12.47
CA LEU A 122 5.71 -19.55 -12.18
C LEU A 122 4.38 -18.92 -11.78
N LEU A 123 3.27 -19.27 -12.46
CA LEU A 123 1.92 -18.85 -12.07
C LEU A 123 1.57 -19.28 -10.64
N TYR A 124 1.90 -20.51 -10.27
CA TYR A 124 1.69 -21.00 -8.90
C TYR A 124 2.49 -20.18 -7.87
N LYS A 125 3.76 -19.87 -8.17
CA LYS A 125 4.58 -19.01 -7.30
C LYS A 125 4.01 -17.61 -7.15
N ILE A 126 3.58 -16.99 -8.27
CA ILE A 126 2.93 -15.67 -8.25
C ILE A 126 1.62 -15.72 -7.45
N SER A 127 0.81 -16.76 -7.60
CA SER A 127 -0.42 -16.94 -6.81
C SER A 127 -0.12 -17.00 -5.31
N ASN A 128 0.91 -17.75 -4.90
CA ASN A 128 1.31 -17.82 -3.50
C ASN A 128 1.84 -16.49 -2.98
N LEU A 129 2.58 -15.74 -3.80
CA LEU A 129 3.06 -14.41 -3.47
C LEU A 129 1.89 -13.43 -3.25
N LEU A 130 0.89 -13.45 -4.13
CA LEU A 130 -0.32 -12.63 -3.99
C LEU A 130 -1.10 -13.00 -2.72
N LYS A 131 -1.27 -14.29 -2.42
CA LYS A 131 -1.92 -14.76 -1.19
C LYS A 131 -1.18 -14.31 0.07
N PHE A 132 0.15 -14.40 0.04
CA PHE A 132 1.00 -13.96 1.14
C PHE A 132 0.80 -12.46 1.41
N TYR A 133 0.96 -11.61 0.39
CA TYR A 133 0.81 -10.16 0.56
C TYR A 133 -0.63 -9.73 0.87
N HIS A 134 -1.63 -10.42 0.31
CA HIS A 134 -3.03 -10.19 0.70
C HIS A 134 -3.21 -10.43 2.20
N HIS A 135 -2.69 -11.54 2.73
CA HIS A 135 -2.77 -11.84 4.15
C HIS A 135 -1.99 -10.83 4.99
N THR A 136 -0.75 -10.49 4.62
CA THR A 136 0.09 -9.53 5.34
C THR A 136 -0.52 -8.13 5.37
N ILE A 137 -0.96 -7.60 4.23
CA ILE A 137 -1.56 -6.26 4.16
C ILE A 137 -2.90 -6.22 4.89
N SER A 138 -3.70 -7.29 4.77
CA SER A 138 -4.96 -7.39 5.52
C SER A 138 -4.73 -7.43 7.03
N LEU A 139 -3.72 -8.17 7.50
CA LEU A 139 -3.33 -8.20 8.91
C LEU A 139 -2.85 -6.83 9.40
N ASP A 140 -2.04 -6.12 8.62
CA ASP A 140 -1.51 -4.81 9.02
C ASP A 140 -2.57 -3.70 8.98
N ALA A 141 -3.54 -3.82 8.07
CA ALA A 141 -4.74 -2.99 8.08
C ALA A 141 -5.56 -3.23 9.36
N LEU A 142 -5.59 -4.46 9.87
CA LEU A 142 -6.38 -4.86 11.05
C LEU A 142 -5.65 -4.73 12.40
N ARG A 143 -4.31 -4.73 12.46
CA ARG A 143 -3.54 -4.66 13.73
C ARG A 143 -2.87 -3.30 13.87
N GLY A 144 -3.25 -2.54 14.90
CA GLY A 144 -2.48 -1.38 15.36
C GLY A 144 -1.11 -1.80 15.87
N GLY A 145 -0.05 -1.32 15.21
CA GLY A 145 1.35 -1.32 15.65
C GLY A 145 1.99 -2.65 16.10
N GLU A 146 2.68 -3.36 15.21
CA GLU A 146 3.92 -4.08 15.52
C GLU A 146 4.66 -4.52 14.24
N VAL A 147 5.45 -3.61 13.67
CA VAL A 147 6.31 -3.91 12.50
C VAL A 147 7.60 -4.60 12.99
N SER A 148 7.60 -5.93 13.04
CA SER A 148 8.80 -6.73 13.42
C SER A 148 9.22 -7.78 12.36
N GLY A 149 8.48 -7.96 11.27
CA GLY A 149 8.70 -9.10 10.37
C GLY A 149 9.70 -8.94 9.21
N ILE A 150 10.08 -7.72 8.82
CA ILE A 150 10.59 -7.48 7.45
C ILE A 150 12.08 -7.82 7.26
N SER A 151 12.85 -8.04 8.33
CA SER A 151 14.28 -8.40 8.22
C SER A 151 14.55 -9.83 7.70
N GLY A 152 13.52 -10.66 7.56
CA GLY A 152 13.64 -12.08 7.17
C GLY A 152 13.52 -12.39 5.68
N TRP A 153 12.97 -11.48 4.85
CA TRP A 153 12.69 -11.79 3.43
C TRP A 153 13.83 -11.40 2.49
N ARG A 154 14.56 -10.32 2.79
CA ARG A 154 15.72 -9.85 1.99
C ARG A 154 16.94 -10.80 2.02
N ARG A 155 16.90 -11.86 2.83
CA ARG A 155 17.98 -12.86 2.99
C ARG A 155 17.72 -14.20 2.27
N ARG A 156 16.59 -14.35 1.57
CA ARG A 156 16.22 -15.59 0.86
C ARG A 156 15.94 -15.37 -0.64
N GLN A 157 16.74 -14.52 -1.27
CA GLN A 157 16.96 -14.52 -2.71
C GLN A 157 18.46 -14.51 -2.98
#